data_AF-A0A5Q4G5J6-F1
#
_entry.id   AF-A0A5Q4G5J6-F1
#
_cell.length_a   1.000
_cell.length_b   1.000
_cell.length_c   1.000
_cell.angle_alpha   90.00
_cell.angle_beta   90.00
_cell.angle_gamma   90.00
#
_symmetry.space_group_name_H-M   'P 1'
#
loop_
_entity.id
_entity.type
_entity.pdbx_description
1 polymer ?
#
loop_
_entity_poly.entity_id
_entity_poly.type
_entity_poly.pdbx_seq_one_letter_code
_entity_poly.pdbx_strand_id
1 'polypeptide(L)'
;MIPALRSATNTTARTLEIVRVVLLLLILGAFVMYPVELFIIGHWLDTWESLIPFWITIPGVIFTVWIFFDRKTSWVRWAFIITMWAAIVTGLVGAYWHWIWNMEDTRGIAWNWSYAMDQFHGFRPVLAAMAYTNMGVTGLACIFRAR
;
A
#
# COMPACT_ATOMS: atom_id res chain seq x y z
N MET A 1 13.60 11.07 6.84
CA MET A 1 12.77 11.25 8.04
C MET A 1 13.58 11.32 9.32
N ILE A 2 14.48 10.35 9.58
CA ILE A 2 15.30 10.30 10.79
C ILE A 2 16.10 11.60 11.04
N PRO A 3 16.78 12.20 10.03
CA PRO A 3 17.50 13.46 10.26
C PRO A 3 16.57 14.59 10.72
N ALA A 4 15.36 14.68 10.17
CA ALA A 4 14.38 15.70 10.54
C ALA A 4 13.86 15.52 11.96
N LEU A 5 13.61 14.27 12.37
CA LEU A 5 13.25 13.95 13.76
C LEU A 5 14.36 14.37 14.73
N ARG A 6 15.63 14.11 14.38
CA ARG A 6 16.79 14.50 15.20
C ARG A 6 16.98 16.01 15.28
N SER A 7 16.62 16.75 14.23
CA SER A 7 16.75 18.21 14.16
C SER A 7 15.53 18.98 14.69
N ALA A 8 14.46 18.31 15.10
CA ALA A 8 13.25 18.97 15.57
C ALA A 8 13.49 19.67 16.93
N THR A 9 13.28 20.99 16.96
CA THR A 9 13.61 21.84 18.13
C THR A 9 12.42 22.09 19.07
N ASN A 10 11.19 21.81 18.64
CA ASN A 10 9.98 21.99 19.44
C ASN A 10 9.09 20.74 19.46
N THR A 11 8.21 20.67 20.45
CA THR A 11 7.34 19.51 20.69
C THR A 11 6.46 19.19 19.50
N THR A 12 5.82 20.20 18.89
CA THR A 12 4.92 19.99 17.74
C THR A 12 5.66 19.40 16.54
N ALA A 13 6.82 19.96 16.18
CA ALA A 13 7.65 19.45 15.10
C ALA A 13 8.12 18.02 15.40
N ARG A 14 8.56 17.76 16.63
CA ARG A 14 9.03 16.42 17.04
C ARG A 14 7.91 15.39 16.97
N THR A 15 6.72 15.70 17.48
CA THR A 15 5.55 14.80 17.40
C THR A 15 5.17 14.50 15.95
N LEU A 16 5.14 15.52 15.09
CA LEU A 16 4.84 15.32 13.67
C LEU A 16 5.86 14.40 12.99
N GLU A 17 7.15 14.58 13.27
CA GLU A 17 8.20 13.72 12.73
C GLU A 17 8.15 12.29 13.29
N ILE A 18 7.76 12.10 14.56
CA ILE A 18 7.50 10.77 15.14
C ILE A 18 6.35 10.09 14.38
N VAL A 19 5.23 10.78 14.19
CA VAL A 19 4.08 10.23 13.44
C VAL A 19 4.51 9.83 12.03
N ARG A 20 5.26 10.68 11.32
CA ARG A 20 5.78 10.35 9.99
C ARG A 20 6.68 9.11 10.00
N VAL A 21 7.57 8.98 10.99
CA VAL A 21 8.46 7.81 11.13
C VAL A 21 7.65 6.54 11.42
N VAL A 22 6.66 6.61 12.32
CA VAL A 22 5.79 5.47 12.65
C VAL A 22 4.99 5.03 11.42
N LEU A 23 4.35 5.97 10.72
CA LEU A 23 3.64 5.65 9.48
C LEU A 23 4.58 5.06 8.42
N LEU A 24 5.80 5.59 8.28
CA LEU A 24 6.79 5.06 7.34
C LEU A 24 7.26 3.64 7.72
N LEU A 25 7.35 3.32 9.02
CA LEU A 25 7.64 1.96 9.50
C LEU A 25 6.47 1.02 9.20
N LEU A 26 5.23 1.47 9.41
CA LEU A 26 4.03 0.68 9.11
C LEU A 26 3.95 0.36 7.61
N ILE A 27 4.17 1.33 6.72
CA ILE A 27 4.16 1.03 5.28
C ILE A 27 5.35 0.14 4.88
N LEU A 28 6.52 0.28 5.51
CA LEU A 28 7.66 -0.59 5.23
C LEU A 28 7.33 -2.04 5.61
N GLY A 29 6.78 -2.24 6.82
CA GLY A 29 6.30 -3.54 7.27
C GLY A 29 5.25 -4.10 6.33
N ALA A 30 4.29 -3.29 5.89
CA ALA A 30 3.27 -3.70 4.94
C ALA A 30 3.86 -4.11 3.58
N PHE A 31 4.74 -3.30 2.98
CA PHE A 31 5.40 -3.65 1.72
C PHE A 31 6.24 -4.93 1.82
N VAL A 32 6.92 -5.17 2.95
CA VAL A 32 7.73 -6.38 3.13
C VAL A 32 6.85 -7.61 3.41
N MET A 33 5.88 -7.49 4.32
CA MET A 33 5.14 -8.65 4.81
C MET A 33 4.02 -9.08 3.87
N TYR A 34 3.43 -8.15 3.12
CA TYR A 34 2.33 -8.46 2.22
C TYR A 34 2.70 -9.46 1.09
N PRO A 35 3.79 -9.29 0.31
CA PRO A 35 4.19 -10.32 -0.65
C PRO A 35 4.61 -11.62 0.03
N VAL A 36 5.18 -11.57 1.24
CA VAL A 36 5.58 -12.77 2.00
C VAL A 36 4.35 -13.56 2.39
N GLU A 37 3.32 -12.88 2.91
CA GLU A 37 2.02 -13.46 3.21
C GLU A 37 1.45 -14.11 1.94
N LEU A 38 1.28 -13.33 0.86
CA LEU A 38 0.72 -13.83 -0.40
C LEU A 38 1.48 -15.05 -0.93
N PHE A 39 2.82 -15.03 -0.86
CA PHE A 39 3.70 -16.13 -1.26
C PHE A 39 3.46 -17.39 -0.41
N ILE A 40 3.41 -17.25 0.91
CA ILE A 40 3.20 -18.37 1.84
C ILE A 40 1.82 -19.01 1.62
N ILE A 41 0.79 -18.20 1.40
CA ILE A 41 -0.59 -18.72 1.24
C ILE A 41 -0.92 -19.16 -0.19
N GLY A 42 0.02 -19.10 -1.13
CA GLY A 42 -0.24 -19.53 -2.51
C GLY A 42 -1.26 -18.66 -3.25
N HIS A 43 -1.46 -17.40 -2.82
CA HIS A 43 -2.63 -16.61 -3.19
C HIS A 43 -2.35 -15.65 -4.37
N TRP A 44 -2.12 -16.25 -5.54
CA TRP A 44 -2.00 -15.55 -6.82
C TRP A 44 -2.47 -16.46 -7.97
N LEU A 45 -2.85 -15.86 -9.10
CA LEU A 45 -3.16 -16.59 -10.33
C LEU A 45 -1.88 -16.79 -11.16
N ASP A 46 -1.84 -17.80 -12.02
CA ASP A 46 -0.74 -17.99 -12.97
C ASP A 46 -0.88 -17.06 -14.19
N THR A 47 -0.97 -15.76 -13.92
CA THR A 47 -1.08 -14.69 -14.92
C THR A 47 -0.17 -13.52 -14.53
N TRP A 48 0.27 -12.74 -15.52
CA TRP A 48 1.22 -11.66 -15.25
C TRP A 48 0.57 -10.52 -14.44
N GLU A 49 -0.75 -10.32 -14.56
CA GLU A 49 -1.51 -9.30 -13.83
C GLU A 49 -1.49 -9.56 -12.32
N SER A 50 -1.54 -10.84 -11.91
CA SER A 50 -1.50 -11.24 -10.50
C SER A 50 -0.16 -10.90 -9.84
N LEU A 51 0.90 -10.74 -10.65
CA LEU A 51 2.26 -10.44 -10.21
C LEU A 51 2.53 -8.93 -10.08
N ILE A 52 1.69 -8.06 -10.64
CA ILE A 52 1.85 -6.59 -10.57
C ILE A 52 2.09 -6.10 -9.12
N PRO A 53 1.33 -6.55 -8.10
CA PRO A 53 1.55 -6.08 -6.73
C PRO A 53 2.97 -6.41 -6.21
N PHE A 54 3.50 -7.59 -6.55
CA PHE A 54 4.87 -7.98 -6.21
C PHE A 54 5.90 -7.05 -6.87
N TRP A 55 5.69 -6.69 -8.13
CA TRP A 55 6.56 -5.73 -8.83
C TRP A 55 6.53 -4.34 -8.21
N ILE A 56 5.36 -3.89 -7.74
CA ILE A 56 5.22 -2.59 -7.05
C ILE A 56 5.85 -2.61 -5.65
N THR A 57 5.91 -3.76 -4.98
CA THR A 57 6.60 -3.87 -3.70
C THR A 57 8.07 -3.51 -3.79
N ILE A 58 8.76 -3.89 -4.86
CA ILE A 58 10.21 -3.66 -5.01
C ILE A 58 10.57 -2.17 -4.86
N PRO A 59 10.05 -1.25 -5.71
CA PRO A 59 10.27 0.17 -5.51
C PRO A 59 9.63 0.68 -4.21
N GLY A 60 8.52 0.08 -3.76
CA GLY A 60 7.87 0.37 -2.48
C GLY A 60 8.84 0.27 -1.30
N VAL A 61 9.53 -0.87 -1.16
CA VAL A 61 10.54 -1.09 -0.12
C VAL A 61 11.72 -0.15 -0.31
N ILE A 62 12.30 -0.09 -1.52
CA ILE A 62 13.50 0.71 -1.79
C ILE A 62 13.28 2.18 -1.43
N PHE A 63 12.22 2.80 -1.96
CA PHE A 63 11.98 4.23 -1.74
C PHE A 63 11.46 4.52 -0.33
N THR A 64 10.73 3.60 0.30
CA THR A 64 10.36 3.76 1.72
C THR A 64 11.60 3.78 2.60
N VAL A 65 12.53 2.82 2.41
CA VAL A 65 13.82 2.80 3.11
C VAL A 65 14.61 4.08 2.82
N TRP A 66 14.65 4.52 1.56
CA TRP A 66 15.37 5.75 1.21
C TRP A 66 14.82 6.98 1.93
N ILE A 67 13.49 7.14 2.00
CA ILE A 67 12.83 8.26 2.67
C ILE A 67 13.13 8.31 4.18
N PHE A 68 13.49 7.19 4.83
CA PHE A 68 13.99 7.25 6.22
C PHE A 68 15.22 8.15 6.34
N PHE A 69 16.11 8.11 5.36
CA PHE A 69 17.41 8.77 5.42
C PHE A 69 17.44 10.08 4.61
N ASP A 70 16.79 10.12 3.45
CA ASP A 70 16.75 11.29 2.58
C ASP A 70 15.34 11.55 2.04
N ARG A 71 14.76 12.67 2.47
CA ARG A 71 13.45 13.16 1.98
C ARG A 71 13.54 14.44 1.16
N LYS A 72 14.74 15.03 1.07
CA LYS A 72 14.95 16.39 0.53
C LYS A 72 15.36 16.34 -0.93
N THR A 73 16.09 15.29 -1.32
CA THR A 73 16.48 15.10 -2.71
C THR A 73 15.23 14.91 -3.59
N SER A 74 15.03 15.85 -4.52
CA SER A 74 13.80 15.97 -5.30
C SER A 74 13.42 14.69 -6.05
N TRP A 75 14.40 14.02 -6.66
CA TRP A 75 14.13 12.82 -7.44
C TRP A 75 13.72 11.63 -6.55
N VAL A 76 14.36 11.44 -5.38
CA VAL A 76 14.00 10.40 -4.40
C VAL A 76 12.57 10.62 -3.92
N ARG A 77 12.25 11.88 -3.61
CA ARG A 77 10.90 12.28 -3.19
C ARG A 77 9.86 11.98 -4.26
N TRP A 78 10.13 12.35 -5.51
CA TRP A 78 9.21 12.09 -6.61
C TRP A 78 9.08 10.59 -6.91
N ALA A 79 10.17 9.84 -6.88
CA ALA A 79 10.14 8.40 -7.06
C ALA A 79 9.29 7.72 -5.97
N PHE A 80 9.42 8.14 -4.72
CA PHE A 80 8.54 7.69 -3.63
C PHE A 80 7.08 8.05 -3.90
N ILE A 81 6.76 9.31 -4.24
CA ILE A 81 5.38 9.76 -4.51
C ILE A 81 4.75 8.96 -5.67
N ILE A 82 5.48 8.79 -6.76
CA ILE A 82 5.02 8.02 -7.93
C ILE A 82 4.77 6.57 -7.54
N THR A 83 5.66 5.98 -6.74
CA THR A 83 5.49 4.60 -6.23
C THR A 83 4.24 4.48 -5.36
N MET A 84 3.97 5.46 -4.49
CA MET A 84 2.75 5.46 -3.66
C MET A 84 1.48 5.58 -4.51
N TRP A 85 1.49 6.41 -5.57
CA TRP A 85 0.38 6.47 -6.52
C TRP A 85 0.19 5.17 -7.30
N ALA A 86 1.28 4.55 -7.74
CA ALA A 86 1.24 3.24 -8.39
C ALA A 86 0.64 2.17 -7.46
N ALA A 87 0.99 2.19 -6.16
CA ALA A 87 0.36 1.32 -5.16
C ALA A 87 -1.14 1.61 -5.00
N ILE A 88 -1.56 2.88 -4.97
CA ILE A 88 -2.99 3.25 -4.95
C ILE A 88 -3.74 2.65 -6.12
N VAL A 89 -3.24 2.89 -7.34
CA VAL A 89 -3.87 2.38 -8.56
C VAL A 89 -3.89 0.84 -8.58
N THR A 90 -2.79 0.21 -8.16
CA THR A 90 -2.69 -1.26 -8.08
C THR A 90 -3.73 -1.85 -7.13
N GLY A 91 -3.92 -1.27 -5.94
CA GLY A 91 -4.96 -1.71 -5.02
C GLY A 91 -6.38 -1.47 -5.58
N LEU A 92 -6.66 -0.30 -6.15
CA LEU A 92 -7.99 -0.03 -6.73
C LEU A 92 -8.34 -0.98 -7.87
N VAL A 93 -7.39 -1.23 -8.78
CA VAL A 93 -7.56 -2.18 -9.89
C VAL A 93 -7.65 -3.62 -9.36
N GLY A 94 -6.82 -3.98 -8.38
CA GLY A 94 -6.87 -5.27 -7.70
C GLY A 94 -8.23 -5.53 -7.08
N ALA A 95 -8.80 -4.56 -6.36
CA ALA A 95 -10.13 -4.63 -5.77
C ALA A 95 -11.24 -4.82 -6.81
N TYR A 96 -11.15 -4.10 -7.94
CA TYR A 96 -12.08 -4.27 -9.05
C TYR A 96 -12.05 -5.71 -9.60
N TRP A 97 -10.86 -6.26 -9.89
CA TRP A 97 -10.75 -7.63 -10.39
C TRP A 97 -11.19 -8.67 -9.35
N HIS A 98 -10.85 -8.44 -8.07
CA HIS A 98 -11.28 -9.30 -6.98
C HIS A 98 -12.81 -9.41 -6.91
N TRP A 99 -13.49 -8.30 -7.13
CA TRP A 99 -14.94 -8.24 -7.19
C TRP A 99 -15.50 -9.01 -8.39
N ILE A 100 -14.92 -8.80 -9.59
CA ILE A 100 -15.34 -9.51 -10.81
C ILE A 100 -15.20 -11.02 -10.65
N TRP A 101 -14.05 -11.50 -10.18
CA TRP A 101 -13.81 -12.95 -10.02
C TRP A 101 -14.74 -13.58 -8.99
N ASN A 102 -15.05 -12.88 -7.88
CA ASN A 102 -16.05 -13.36 -6.93
C ASN A 102 -17.47 -13.52 -7.54
N MET A 103 -17.81 -12.70 -8.54
CA MET A 103 -19.08 -12.80 -9.28
C MET A 103 -19.07 -13.93 -10.31
N GLU A 104 -17.92 -14.18 -10.96
CA GLU A 104 -17.78 -15.27 -11.93
C GLU A 104 -17.86 -16.65 -11.24
N ASP A 105 -17.23 -16.79 -10.07
CA ASP A 105 -17.22 -18.03 -9.27
C ASP A 105 -18.62 -18.47 -8.80
N THR A 106 -19.56 -17.54 -8.69
CA THR A 106 -20.96 -17.81 -8.30
C THR A 106 -21.89 -18.13 -9.48
N ARG A 107 -21.33 -18.32 -10.68
CA ARG A 107 -22.04 -18.69 -11.93
C ARG A 107 -23.11 -17.66 -12.37
N GLY A 108 -22.93 -16.39 -12.01
CA GLY A 108 -23.80 -15.31 -12.48
C GLY A 108 -23.36 -13.95 -11.99
N ILE A 109 -23.29 -12.97 -12.90
CA ILE A 109 -22.89 -11.60 -12.55
C ILE A 109 -24.05 -10.87 -11.87
N ALA A 110 -24.08 -10.91 -10.55
CA ALA A 110 -25.07 -10.20 -9.74
C ALA A 110 -24.64 -8.75 -9.46
N TRP A 111 -24.89 -7.84 -10.42
CA TRP A 111 -24.64 -6.39 -10.29
C TRP A 111 -25.61 -5.68 -9.33
N ASN A 112 -25.83 -6.21 -8.14
CA ASN A 112 -26.67 -5.59 -7.13
C ASN A 112 -25.92 -5.37 -5.82
N TRP A 113 -26.30 -4.30 -5.11
CA TRP A 113 -25.65 -3.87 -3.88
C TRP A 113 -25.76 -4.90 -2.73
N SER A 114 -26.86 -5.66 -2.67
CA SER A 114 -27.03 -6.68 -1.63
C SER A 114 -26.02 -7.82 -1.79
N TYR A 115 -25.86 -8.34 -3.01
CA TYR A 115 -24.90 -9.40 -3.31
C TYR A 115 -23.46 -8.94 -3.06
N ALA A 116 -23.14 -7.71 -3.47
CA ALA A 116 -21.88 -7.08 -3.15
C ALA A 116 -21.57 -7.10 -1.65
N MET A 117 -22.53 -6.65 -0.82
CA MET A 117 -22.36 -6.66 0.64
C MET A 117 -22.31 -8.07 1.21
N ASP A 118 -23.09 -9.02 0.69
CA ASP A 118 -23.05 -10.41 1.15
C ASP A 118 -21.67 -11.07 0.92
N GLN A 119 -20.99 -10.74 -0.20
CA GLN A 119 -19.62 -11.19 -0.46
C GLN A 119 -18.58 -10.51 0.45
N PHE A 120 -18.86 -9.32 0.98
CA PHE A 120 -18.03 -8.71 2.04
C PHE A 120 -18.23 -9.36 3.42
N HIS A 121 -19.36 -10.02 3.66
CA HIS A 121 -19.69 -10.64 4.95
C HIS A 121 -19.19 -12.10 5.08
N GLY A 122 -18.78 -12.74 3.98
CA GLY A 122 -18.19 -14.08 3.98
C GLY A 122 -16.71 -14.07 4.36
N PHE A 123 -16.33 -14.87 5.37
CA PHE A 123 -14.94 -15.15 5.72
C PHE A 123 -14.24 -15.96 4.61
N ARG A 124 -13.91 -15.30 3.51
CA ARG A 124 -12.80 -15.70 2.64
C ARG A 124 -11.69 -14.65 2.79
N PRO A 125 -10.42 -14.97 2.54
CA PRO A 125 -9.30 -14.07 2.84
C PRO A 125 -9.36 -12.85 1.91
N VAL A 126 -10.15 -11.85 2.31
CA VAL A 126 -10.47 -10.60 1.62
C VAL A 126 -9.52 -9.48 2.11
N LEU A 127 -8.43 -9.83 2.77
CA LEU A 127 -7.49 -8.87 3.39
C LEU A 127 -6.62 -8.11 2.37
N ALA A 128 -6.78 -8.36 1.08
CA ALA A 128 -5.80 -8.01 0.06
C ALA A 128 -6.16 -6.84 -0.88
N ALA A 129 -7.42 -6.79 -1.33
CA ALA A 129 -7.85 -5.94 -2.45
C ALA A 129 -7.43 -4.47 -2.32
N MET A 130 -7.51 -3.89 -1.11
CA MET A 130 -7.20 -2.49 -0.86
C MET A 130 -5.88 -2.26 -0.09
N ALA A 131 -5.11 -3.33 0.17
CA ALA A 131 -3.90 -3.23 0.98
C ALA A 131 -2.88 -2.25 0.38
N TYR A 132 -2.59 -2.36 -0.91
CA TYR A 132 -1.71 -1.41 -1.62
C TYR A 132 -2.28 0.00 -1.67
N THR A 133 -3.61 0.15 -1.71
CA THR A 133 -4.25 1.46 -1.60
C THR A 133 -3.97 2.11 -0.26
N ASN A 134 -4.12 1.36 0.83
CA ASN A 134 -3.82 1.83 2.18
C ASN A 134 -2.33 2.16 2.34
N MET A 135 -1.44 1.32 1.81
CA MET A 135 0.01 1.57 1.81
C MET A 135 0.34 2.89 1.10
N GLY A 136 -0.19 3.08 -0.12
CA GLY A 136 0.08 4.28 -0.92
C GLY A 136 -0.49 5.56 -0.30
N VAL A 137 -1.74 5.54 0.18
CA VAL A 137 -2.33 6.71 0.87
C VAL A 137 -1.55 7.06 2.12
N THR A 138 -1.19 6.05 2.93
CA THR A 138 -0.38 6.25 4.15
C THR A 138 0.98 6.83 3.82
N GLY A 139 1.66 6.32 2.78
CA GLY A 139 2.95 6.85 2.34
C GLY A 139 2.88 8.29 1.85
N LEU A 140 1.85 8.67 1.09
CA LEU A 140 1.63 10.07 0.69
C LEU A 140 1.40 10.97 1.90
N ALA A 141 0.66 10.50 2.91
CA ALA A 141 0.47 11.23 4.15
C ALA A 141 1.80 11.45 4.91
N CYS A 142 2.71 10.47 4.93
CA CYS A 142 4.04 10.60 5.54
C CYS A 142 4.87 11.75 4.94
N ILE A 143 4.76 11.97 3.63
CA ILE A 143 5.57 12.95 2.90
C ILE A 143 4.85 14.30 2.74
N PHE A 144 3.57 14.40 3.09
CA PHE A 144 2.78 15.61 2.95
C PHE A 144 3.38 16.77 3.74
N ARG A 145 3.75 17.85 3.03
CA ARG A 145 4.42 19.04 3.57
C ARG A 145 5.70 18.74 4.38
N ALA A 146 6.33 17.59 4.17
CA ALA A 146 7.63 17.28 4.76
C ALA A 146 8.73 17.97 3.94
N ARG A 147 9.37 19.01 4.49
CA ARG A 147 10.51 19.72 3.88
C ARG A 147 11.82 19.38 4.58
#